data_AF-A0A1F8RTV8-F1
#
_entry.id   AF-A0A1F8RTV8-F1
#
_cell.length_a   1.000
_cell.length_b   1.000
_cell.length_c   1.000
_cell.angle_alpha   90.00
_cell.angle_beta   90.00
_cell.angle_gamma   90.00
#
_symmetry.space_group_name_H-M   'P 1'
#
loop_
_entity.id
_entity.type
_entity.pdbx_description
1 polymer ?
#
loop_
_entity_poly.entity_id
_entity_poly.type
_entity_poly.pdbx_seq_one_letter_code
_entity_poly.pdbx_strand_id
1 'polypeptide(L)'
;MTRHSPRVLVLPLTTIVLTVLLAAGAALFMSVTSAHAEIEGPCGATIAGVDVAGVNSGSRNDDIHVSRHQAVPVGATSAAGFQSHKVQLEFASRRWTVSEQQDNGSTQWSDTVNVDDYARYGVGLYKVVGVSILNDGTTCTGAATVDVDGNPLATVAGGAAAGATALGTVGALASTALGATGRPQLRGPRPPEPDVAQPGTKREFYTRPGTPNILFAQWLLGCWTLAAIALIMVPLSALAGGGAAPGGAPPGAGQPPTSAGAQPAVPQRPIWLPRITLLGLVSGFLAGAGLTVLLQQYSIMYPTLGVIITWVIVGMVVYGVVLPTIGTVIGTLRVRGRVA
;
A
#
# COMPACT_ATOMS: atom_id res chain seq x y z
N MET A 1 -56.15 9.49 17.27
CA MET A 1 -54.83 10.05 16.91
C MET A 1 -53.75 9.01 17.15
N THR A 2 -53.45 8.19 16.13
CA THR A 2 -52.41 7.16 16.16
C THR A 2 -51.07 7.78 15.81
N ARG A 3 -50.19 7.97 16.81
CA ARG A 3 -48.80 8.42 16.58
C ARG A 3 -48.04 7.34 15.82
N HIS A 4 -47.91 7.51 14.51
CA HIS A 4 -46.91 6.80 13.72
C HIS A 4 -45.52 7.26 14.18
N SER A 5 -44.86 6.39 14.95
CA SER A 5 -43.46 6.59 15.30
C SER A 5 -42.63 6.24 14.06
N PRO A 6 -41.83 7.18 13.52
CA PRO A 6 -40.98 6.90 12.38
C PRO A 6 -39.97 5.82 12.77
N ARG A 7 -40.09 4.64 12.17
CA ARG A 7 -39.09 3.58 12.29
C ARG A 7 -37.87 4.05 11.50
N VAL A 8 -36.93 4.69 12.19
CA VAL A 8 -35.61 5.00 11.62
C VAL A 8 -34.95 3.67 11.29
N LEU A 9 -34.81 3.39 10.00
CA LEU A 9 -34.19 2.18 9.48
C LEU A 9 -32.68 2.28 9.74
N VAL A 10 -32.23 1.80 10.90
CA VAL A 10 -30.81 1.69 11.23
C VAL A 10 -30.26 0.53 10.40
N LEU A 11 -29.76 0.81 9.20
CA LEU A 11 -28.95 -0.15 8.45
C LEU A 11 -27.74 -0.53 9.33
N PRO A 12 -27.52 -1.82 9.62
CA PRO A 12 -26.42 -2.21 10.47
C PRO A 12 -25.12 -1.82 9.76
N LEU A 13 -24.24 -1.13 10.50
CA LEU A 13 -22.99 -0.57 9.97
C LEU A 13 -22.11 -1.62 9.26
N THR A 14 -22.29 -2.90 9.61
CA THR A 14 -21.69 -4.06 8.93
C THR A 14 -22.06 -4.14 7.45
N THR A 15 -23.29 -3.79 7.07
CA THR A 15 -23.75 -3.78 5.68
C THR A 15 -23.08 -2.67 4.89
N ILE A 16 -22.87 -1.50 5.51
CA ILE A 16 -22.18 -0.35 4.89
C ILE A 16 -20.70 -0.68 4.66
N VAL A 17 -20.02 -1.24 5.66
CA VAL A 17 -18.60 -1.62 5.53
C VAL A 17 -18.43 -2.70 4.45
N LEU A 18 -19.31 -3.71 4.42
CA LEU A 18 -19.28 -4.76 3.40
C LEU A 18 -19.56 -4.22 1.99
N THR A 19 -20.53 -3.30 1.83
CA THR A 19 -20.80 -2.68 0.53
C THR A 19 -19.68 -1.76 0.07
N VAL A 20 -19.03 -1.02 0.97
CA VAL A 20 -17.85 -0.22 0.61
C VAL A 20 -16.68 -1.12 0.21
N LEU A 21 -16.44 -2.23 0.91
CA LEU A 21 -15.42 -3.22 0.53
C LEU A 21 -15.72 -3.89 -0.82
N LEU A 22 -16.98 -4.27 -1.07
CA LEU A 22 -17.40 -4.86 -2.35
C LEU A 22 -17.35 -3.85 -3.50
N ALA A 23 -17.77 -2.59 -3.27
CA ALA A 23 -17.75 -1.54 -4.27
C ALA A 23 -16.31 -1.10 -4.60
N ALA A 24 -15.44 -0.97 -3.59
CA ALA A 24 -14.02 -0.72 -3.80
C ALA A 24 -13.37 -1.89 -4.55
N GLY A 25 -13.68 -3.13 -4.18
CA GLY A 25 -13.23 -4.32 -4.91
C GLY A 25 -13.70 -4.32 -6.37
N ALA A 26 -14.98 -4.07 -6.62
CA ALA A 26 -15.56 -4.10 -7.97
C ALA A 26 -15.06 -2.97 -8.88
N ALA A 27 -14.88 -1.75 -8.36
CA ALA A 27 -14.32 -0.63 -9.11
C ALA A 27 -12.86 -0.89 -9.55
N LEU A 28 -12.12 -1.68 -8.78
CA LEU A 28 -10.72 -2.03 -9.06
C LEU A 28 -10.58 -3.12 -10.14
N PHE A 29 -11.57 -4.00 -10.31
CA PHE A 29 -11.55 -5.02 -11.38
C PHE A 29 -11.79 -4.43 -12.78
N MET A 30 -12.37 -3.22 -12.89
CA MET A 30 -12.75 -2.63 -14.18
C MET A 30 -11.67 -1.79 -14.87
N SER A 31 -10.47 -1.64 -14.29
CA SER A 31 -9.41 -0.75 -14.83
C SER A 31 -8.17 -1.47 -15.37
N VAL A 32 -8.19 -2.80 -15.50
CA VAL A 32 -7.07 -3.51 -16.13
C VAL A 32 -7.21 -3.39 -17.65
N THR A 33 -6.74 -2.29 -18.22
CA THR A 33 -6.51 -2.19 -19.66
C THR A 33 -5.51 -3.28 -20.03
N SER A 34 -5.98 -4.32 -20.70
CA SER A 34 -5.16 -5.33 -21.36
C SER A 34 -4.28 -4.64 -22.39
N ALA A 35 -2.96 -4.66 -22.17
CA ALA A 35 -2.00 -4.21 -23.18
C ALA A 35 -2.07 -5.20 -24.36
N HIS A 36 -2.53 -4.73 -25.52
CA HIS A 36 -2.53 -5.50 -26.77
C HIS A 36 -1.34 -5.09 -27.63
N ALA A 37 -0.72 -6.09 -28.27
CA ALA A 37 0.46 -6.03 -29.15
C ALA A 37 1.65 -5.29 -28.55
N GLU A 38 2.65 -6.03 -28.07
CA GLU A 38 3.78 -5.41 -27.39
C GLU A 38 4.76 -4.70 -28.28
N ILE A 39 4.71 -5.01 -29.58
CA ILE A 39 5.36 -4.20 -30.59
C ILE A 39 4.33 -3.26 -31.24
N GLU A 40 4.55 -1.97 -31.10
CA GLU A 40 3.84 -0.89 -31.77
C GLU A 40 4.80 -0.21 -32.75
N GLY A 41 4.60 -0.41 -34.06
CA GLY A 41 5.41 0.20 -35.12
C GLY A 41 5.99 -0.82 -36.11
N PRO A 42 6.64 -0.37 -37.19
CA PRO A 42 7.15 -1.23 -38.26
C PRO A 42 8.55 -1.79 -37.95
N CYS A 43 8.73 -2.42 -36.78
CA CYS A 43 9.98 -3.06 -36.41
C CYS A 43 9.77 -4.46 -35.80
N GLY A 44 10.82 -5.28 -35.79
CA GLY A 44 10.88 -6.52 -35.00
C GLY A 44 11.80 -6.30 -33.80
N ALA A 45 11.52 -6.95 -32.66
CA ALA A 45 12.32 -6.82 -31.45
C ALA A 45 12.57 -8.19 -30.81
N THR A 46 13.75 -8.35 -30.22
CA THR A 46 14.13 -9.57 -29.51
C THR A 46 14.70 -9.24 -28.13
N ILE A 47 14.36 -10.06 -27.14
CA ILE A 47 14.89 -9.97 -25.77
C ILE A 47 15.30 -11.38 -25.35
N ALA A 48 16.54 -11.55 -24.92
CA ALA A 48 17.13 -12.86 -24.63
C ALA A 48 17.00 -13.89 -25.78
N GLY A 49 16.93 -13.40 -27.03
CA GLY A 49 16.71 -14.23 -28.22
C GLY A 49 15.24 -14.65 -28.45
N VAL A 50 14.30 -14.22 -27.61
CA VAL A 50 12.86 -14.42 -27.79
C VAL A 50 12.29 -13.27 -28.62
N ASP A 51 11.48 -13.58 -29.63
CA ASP A 51 10.76 -12.58 -30.43
C ASP A 51 9.63 -11.95 -29.61
N VAL A 52 9.73 -10.64 -29.40
CA VAL A 52 8.80 -9.86 -28.59
C VAL A 52 7.41 -9.79 -29.23
N ALA A 53 7.31 -9.94 -30.56
CA ALA A 53 6.02 -9.95 -31.24
C ALA A 53 5.10 -11.10 -30.80
N GLY A 54 5.69 -12.21 -30.36
CA GLY A 54 4.97 -13.42 -29.90
C GLY A 54 4.71 -13.47 -28.40
N VAL A 55 5.19 -12.50 -27.63
CA VAL A 55 5.09 -12.46 -26.17
C VAL A 55 3.91 -11.59 -25.75
N ASN A 56 3.27 -11.95 -24.65
CA ASN A 56 2.22 -11.16 -24.01
C ASN A 56 2.61 -10.88 -22.55
N SER A 57 3.04 -9.66 -22.22
CA SER A 57 3.41 -9.29 -20.84
C SER A 57 2.27 -9.29 -19.83
N GLY A 58 1.03 -9.47 -20.28
CA GLY A 58 -0.09 -9.77 -19.40
C GLY A 58 -0.18 -11.24 -18.99
N SER A 59 0.54 -12.13 -19.68
CA SER A 59 0.50 -13.59 -19.53
C SER A 59 1.82 -14.09 -18.96
N ARG A 60 1.75 -14.75 -17.81
CA ARG A 60 2.91 -15.30 -17.12
C ARG A 60 3.60 -16.45 -17.83
N ASN A 61 2.87 -17.13 -18.71
CA ASN A 61 3.43 -18.25 -19.46
C ASN A 61 4.40 -17.76 -20.55
N ASP A 62 4.40 -16.45 -20.82
CA ASP A 62 5.22 -15.82 -21.85
C ASP A 62 6.35 -14.98 -21.22
N ASP A 63 6.53 -15.04 -19.89
CA ASP A 63 7.61 -14.34 -19.19
C ASP A 63 8.98 -14.89 -19.62
N ILE A 64 9.92 -13.98 -19.91
CA ILE A 64 11.28 -14.33 -20.33
C ILE A 64 12.13 -14.56 -19.07
N HIS A 65 12.49 -15.81 -18.79
CA HIS A 65 13.31 -16.16 -17.63
C HIS A 65 14.78 -15.82 -17.85
N VAL A 66 15.37 -15.11 -16.89
CA VAL A 66 16.80 -14.76 -16.89
C VAL A 66 17.41 -14.99 -15.51
N SER A 67 18.67 -15.40 -15.48
CA SER A 67 19.41 -15.52 -14.21
C SER A 67 19.85 -14.15 -13.68
N ARG A 68 19.97 -14.02 -12.35
CA ARG A 68 20.34 -12.77 -11.65
C ARG A 68 21.58 -12.04 -12.17
N HIS A 69 22.56 -12.77 -12.68
CA HIS A 69 23.83 -12.22 -13.18
C HIS A 69 23.95 -12.31 -14.71
N GLN A 70 22.84 -12.60 -15.39
CA GLN A 70 22.85 -12.77 -16.83
C GLN A 70 22.95 -11.41 -17.52
N ALA A 71 23.76 -11.38 -18.57
CA ALA A 71 23.77 -10.30 -19.53
C ALA A 71 22.69 -10.62 -20.58
N VAL A 72 21.63 -9.81 -20.64
CA VAL A 72 20.46 -10.07 -21.49
C VAL A 72 20.66 -9.37 -22.82
N PRO A 73 20.85 -10.11 -23.93
CA PRO A 73 20.92 -9.50 -25.24
C PRO A 73 19.55 -8.96 -25.62
N VAL A 74 19.52 -7.72 -26.08
CA VAL A 74 18.33 -7.06 -26.62
C VAL A 74 18.67 -6.51 -27.99
N GLY A 75 17.69 -6.44 -28.87
CA GLY A 75 17.90 -5.88 -30.19
C GLY A 75 16.60 -5.68 -30.96
N ALA A 76 16.66 -4.87 -32.00
CA ALA A 76 15.55 -4.67 -32.91
C ALA A 76 16.02 -4.53 -34.36
N THR A 77 15.11 -4.79 -35.29
CA THR A 77 15.32 -4.71 -36.73
C THR A 77 14.22 -3.85 -37.37
N SER A 78 14.60 -3.01 -38.34
CA SER A 78 13.66 -2.17 -39.10
C SER A 78 14.19 -1.91 -40.50
N ALA A 79 13.30 -1.99 -41.50
CA ALA A 79 13.64 -1.68 -42.88
C ALA A 79 13.98 -0.19 -43.11
N ALA A 80 13.41 0.72 -42.31
CA ALA A 80 13.67 2.16 -42.43
C ALA A 80 15.00 2.58 -41.79
N GLY A 81 15.59 1.73 -40.95
CA GLY A 81 16.74 2.06 -40.12
C GLY A 81 16.37 2.86 -38.87
N PHE A 82 17.29 2.84 -37.90
CA PHE A 82 17.13 3.46 -36.59
C PHE A 82 17.97 4.73 -36.50
N GLN A 83 17.36 5.81 -36.04
CA GLN A 83 18.05 7.04 -35.66
C GLN A 83 18.65 6.88 -34.26
N SER A 84 17.85 6.39 -33.31
CA SER A 84 18.25 6.17 -31.93
C SER A 84 17.38 5.12 -31.26
N HIS A 85 17.90 4.52 -30.19
CA HIS A 85 17.14 3.60 -29.35
C HIS A 85 17.34 3.90 -27.88
N LYS A 86 16.35 3.45 -27.09
CA LYS A 86 16.29 3.58 -25.66
C LYS A 86 15.72 2.32 -25.05
N VAL A 87 16.48 1.71 -24.13
CA VAL A 87 16.01 0.58 -23.34
C VAL A 87 15.62 1.10 -21.96
N GLN A 88 14.35 0.94 -21.62
CA GLN A 88 13.78 1.39 -20.37
C GLN A 88 13.31 0.19 -19.54
N LEU A 89 13.36 0.34 -18.24
CA LEU A 89 12.66 -0.54 -17.31
C LEU A 89 11.46 0.19 -16.76
N GLU A 90 10.33 -0.50 -16.74
CA GLU A 90 9.13 -0.05 -16.08
C GLU A 90 8.93 -0.85 -14.78
N PHE A 91 8.67 -0.13 -13.69
CA PHE A 91 8.31 -0.68 -12.39
C PHE A 91 7.36 0.30 -11.70
N ALA A 92 6.24 -0.19 -11.18
CA ALA A 92 5.24 0.66 -10.53
C ALA A 92 4.79 1.86 -11.40
N SER A 93 4.65 1.63 -12.70
CA SER A 93 4.28 2.65 -13.71
C SER A 93 5.28 3.82 -13.82
N ARG A 94 6.50 3.66 -13.30
CA ARG A 94 7.61 4.57 -13.54
C ARG A 94 8.61 3.91 -14.46
N ARG A 95 9.17 4.71 -15.37
CA ARG A 95 10.20 4.26 -16.32
C ARG A 95 11.55 4.84 -15.96
N TRP A 96 12.60 4.04 -16.08
CA TRP A 96 13.99 4.50 -16.00
C TRP A 96 14.75 3.99 -17.21
N THR A 97 15.57 4.85 -17.78
CA THR A 97 16.47 4.49 -18.88
C THR A 97 17.62 3.66 -18.34
N VAL A 98 17.87 2.51 -18.95
CA VAL A 98 19.05 1.68 -18.70
C VAL A 98 20.10 1.86 -19.78
N SER A 99 19.65 2.05 -21.03
CA SER A 99 20.52 2.34 -22.16
C SER A 99 19.86 3.32 -23.12
N GLU A 100 20.67 4.17 -23.76
CA GLU A 100 20.25 5.12 -24.78
C GLU A 100 21.43 5.38 -25.72
N GLN A 101 21.25 5.13 -27.02
CA GLN A 101 22.30 5.30 -28.02
C GLN A 101 21.74 5.84 -29.35
N GLN A 102 22.63 6.41 -30.17
CA GLN A 102 22.34 6.84 -31.54
C GLN A 102 22.82 5.75 -32.51
N ASP A 103 21.96 5.33 -33.44
CA ASP A 103 22.21 4.18 -34.33
C ASP A 103 22.63 4.58 -35.75
N ASN A 104 22.65 5.89 -36.04
CA ASN A 104 23.14 6.47 -37.30
C ASN A 104 22.56 5.83 -38.58
N GLY A 105 21.31 5.38 -38.50
CA GLY A 105 20.55 4.82 -39.61
C GLY A 105 20.75 3.33 -39.86
N SER A 106 21.43 2.60 -38.98
CA SER A 106 21.52 1.13 -39.06
C SER A 106 20.13 0.48 -39.09
N THR A 107 19.94 -0.57 -39.90
CA THR A 107 18.68 -1.34 -39.98
C THR A 107 18.50 -2.33 -38.83
N GLN A 108 19.51 -2.45 -37.97
CA GLN A 108 19.51 -3.28 -36.79
C GLN A 108 20.33 -2.61 -35.69
N TRP A 109 19.90 -2.76 -34.44
CA TRP A 109 20.71 -2.45 -33.27
C TRP A 109 20.68 -3.63 -32.31
N SER A 110 21.74 -3.77 -31.53
CA SER A 110 21.84 -4.74 -30.46
C SER A 110 22.54 -4.10 -29.28
N ASP A 111 22.03 -4.40 -28.08
CA ASP A 111 22.59 -3.98 -26.83
C ASP A 111 22.57 -5.14 -25.83
N THR A 112 23.28 -4.99 -24.72
CA THR A 112 23.32 -5.98 -23.64
C THR A 112 22.99 -5.32 -22.33
N VAL A 113 21.89 -5.74 -21.71
CA VAL A 113 21.45 -5.21 -20.42
C VAL A 113 21.88 -6.20 -19.33
N ASN A 114 22.75 -5.77 -18.41
CA ASN A 114 23.12 -6.62 -17.28
C ASN A 114 22.00 -6.61 -16.23
N VAL A 115 21.56 -7.80 -15.83
CA VAL A 115 20.50 -7.95 -14.80
C VAL A 115 20.91 -7.29 -13.48
N ASP A 116 22.19 -7.33 -13.13
CA ASP A 116 22.72 -6.71 -11.91
C ASP A 116 22.50 -5.18 -11.84
N ASP A 117 22.40 -4.49 -12.99
CA ASP A 117 22.20 -3.03 -13.02
C ASP A 117 20.80 -2.63 -12.55
N TYR A 118 19.81 -3.51 -12.71
CA TYR A 118 18.42 -3.21 -12.36
C TYR A 118 17.81 -4.10 -11.29
N ALA A 119 18.25 -5.35 -11.17
CA ALA A 119 17.81 -6.30 -10.15
C ALA A 119 18.62 -6.18 -8.84
N ARG A 120 19.32 -5.05 -8.63
CA ARG A 120 20.13 -4.81 -7.43
C ARG A 120 19.35 -5.02 -6.12
N TYR A 121 18.06 -4.68 -6.12
CA TYR A 121 17.25 -4.69 -4.89
C TYR A 121 16.42 -5.97 -4.71
N GLY A 122 16.23 -6.78 -5.75
CA GLY A 122 15.24 -7.85 -5.74
C GLY A 122 15.39 -8.81 -6.90
N VAL A 123 14.58 -9.86 -6.85
CA VAL A 123 14.32 -10.79 -7.96
C VAL A 123 12.84 -10.67 -8.34
N GLY A 124 12.46 -11.32 -9.42
CA GLY A 124 11.08 -11.43 -9.87
C GLY A 124 10.77 -10.68 -11.16
N LEU A 125 9.52 -10.26 -11.35
CA LEU A 125 9.05 -9.68 -12.61
C LEU A 125 9.45 -8.21 -12.80
N TYR A 126 10.05 -7.93 -13.95
CA TYR A 126 10.39 -6.61 -14.47
C TYR A 126 9.82 -6.44 -15.88
N LYS A 127 9.31 -5.25 -16.20
CA LYS A 127 8.88 -4.95 -17.57
C LYS A 127 9.98 -4.18 -18.29
N VAL A 128 10.51 -4.73 -19.36
CA VAL A 128 11.48 -4.08 -20.24
C VAL A 128 10.72 -3.44 -21.38
N VAL A 129 11.00 -2.17 -21.66
CA VAL A 129 10.38 -1.40 -22.75
C VAL A 129 11.49 -0.84 -23.63
N GLY A 130 11.57 -1.29 -24.88
CA GLY A 130 12.41 -0.69 -25.91
C GLY A 130 11.62 0.38 -26.65
N VAL A 131 12.21 1.56 -26.82
CA VAL A 131 11.68 2.64 -27.67
C VAL A 131 12.75 3.00 -28.67
N SER A 132 12.43 2.94 -29.96
CA SER A 132 13.34 3.30 -31.04
C SER A 132 12.70 4.35 -31.93
N ILE A 133 13.48 5.36 -32.31
CA ILE A 133 13.09 6.36 -33.32
C ILE A 133 13.74 5.93 -34.63
N LEU A 134 12.94 5.77 -35.68
CA LEU A 134 13.38 5.35 -37.00
C LEU A 134 13.84 6.57 -37.82
N ASN A 135 14.58 6.34 -38.90
CA ASN A 135 15.08 7.44 -39.76
C ASN A 135 13.97 8.26 -40.43
N ASP A 136 12.79 7.68 -40.62
CA ASP A 136 11.61 8.36 -41.15
C ASP A 136 10.84 9.17 -40.09
N GLY A 137 11.33 9.19 -38.85
CA GLY A 137 10.73 9.87 -37.70
C GLY A 137 9.62 9.08 -37.01
N THR A 138 9.28 7.88 -37.48
CA THR A 138 8.33 7.01 -36.79
C THR A 138 8.94 6.45 -35.51
N THR A 139 8.10 6.18 -34.51
CA THR A 139 8.53 5.54 -33.25
C THR A 139 8.09 4.08 -33.27
N CYS A 140 9.01 3.17 -32.99
CA CYS A 140 8.69 1.78 -32.70
C CYS A 140 8.89 1.52 -31.21
N THR A 141 7.89 0.94 -30.55
CA THR A 141 7.95 0.56 -29.14
C THR A 141 7.77 -0.95 -29.03
N GLY A 142 8.62 -1.61 -28.24
CA GLY A 142 8.51 -3.01 -27.87
C GLY A 142 8.46 -3.13 -26.36
N ALA A 143 7.68 -4.05 -25.78
CA ALA A 143 7.83 -4.39 -24.37
C ALA A 143 7.75 -5.91 -24.14
N ALA A 144 8.36 -6.38 -23.06
CA ALA A 144 8.18 -7.75 -22.58
C ALA A 144 8.41 -7.80 -21.06
N THR A 145 7.86 -8.82 -20.41
CA THR A 145 8.16 -9.14 -19.01
C THR A 145 9.35 -10.10 -18.94
N VAL A 146 10.28 -9.77 -18.04
CA VAL A 146 11.46 -10.55 -17.72
C VAL A 146 11.33 -11.00 -16.28
N ASP A 147 11.35 -12.31 -16.04
CA ASP A 147 11.36 -12.92 -14.71
C ASP A 147 12.80 -13.23 -14.30
N VAL A 148 13.29 -12.51 -13.30
CA VAL A 148 14.65 -12.71 -12.78
C VAL A 148 14.62 -13.82 -11.74
N ASP A 149 15.28 -14.94 -12.04
CA ASP A 149 15.34 -16.10 -11.17
C ASP A 149 16.16 -15.83 -9.89
N GLY A 150 15.67 -16.34 -8.75
CA GLY A 150 16.42 -16.40 -7.51
C GLY A 150 15.55 -16.56 -6.26
N ASN A 151 16.18 -16.55 -5.08
CA ASN A 151 15.45 -16.62 -3.82
C ASN A 151 14.99 -15.22 -3.38
N PRO A 152 13.67 -14.94 -3.34
CA PRO A 152 13.14 -13.63 -2.97
C PRO A 152 13.58 -13.22 -1.55
N LEU A 153 13.54 -14.14 -0.59
CA LEU A 153 13.90 -13.86 0.81
C LEU A 153 15.40 -13.60 1.02
N ALA A 154 16.25 -14.02 0.08
CA ALA A 154 17.68 -13.73 0.12
C ALA A 154 18.02 -12.32 -0.42
N THR A 155 17.02 -11.59 -0.93
CA THR A 155 17.21 -10.23 -1.43
C THR A 155 16.97 -9.18 -0.34
N VAL A 156 17.56 -7.99 -0.50
CA VAL A 156 17.38 -6.89 0.46
C VAL A 156 15.91 -6.48 0.55
N ALA A 157 15.22 -6.33 -0.59
CA ALA A 157 13.80 -5.97 -0.57
C ALA A 157 12.92 -7.11 -0.03
N GLY A 158 13.26 -8.39 -0.26
CA GLY A 158 12.49 -9.51 0.24
C GLY A 158 12.62 -9.71 1.75
N GLY A 159 13.83 -9.56 2.28
CA GLY A 159 14.07 -9.54 3.72
C GLY A 159 13.35 -8.38 4.41
N ALA A 160 13.44 -7.17 3.84
CA ALA A 160 12.73 -5.99 4.37
C ALA A 160 11.20 -6.18 4.33
N ALA A 161 10.68 -6.73 3.23
CA ALA A 161 9.27 -7.00 3.06
C ALA A 161 8.75 -8.06 4.03
N ALA A 162 9.47 -9.18 4.17
CA ALA A 162 9.14 -10.22 5.15
C ALA A 162 9.14 -9.68 6.58
N GLY A 163 10.15 -8.87 6.93
CA GLY A 163 10.22 -8.18 8.22
C GLY A 163 9.04 -7.22 8.44
N ALA A 164 8.72 -6.39 7.44
CA ALA A 164 7.58 -5.46 7.51
C ALA A 164 6.24 -6.21 7.64
N THR A 165 6.04 -7.30 6.91
CA THR A 165 4.85 -8.15 7.04
C THR A 165 4.76 -8.76 8.43
N ALA A 166 5.83 -9.38 8.93
CA ALA A 166 5.86 -9.97 10.26
C ALA A 166 5.57 -8.92 11.36
N LEU A 167 6.23 -7.77 11.31
CA LEU A 167 6.02 -6.66 12.25
C LEU A 167 4.59 -6.10 12.16
N GLY A 168 4.06 -5.96 10.95
CA GLY A 168 2.67 -5.52 10.73
C GLY A 168 1.66 -6.50 11.30
N THR A 169 1.86 -7.81 11.11
CA THR A 169 1.00 -8.84 11.69
C THR A 169 1.08 -8.85 13.22
N VAL A 170 2.29 -8.81 13.80
CA VAL A 170 2.48 -8.78 15.26
C VAL A 170 1.88 -7.51 15.87
N GLY A 171 2.09 -6.35 15.26
CA GLY A 171 1.51 -5.08 15.71
C GLY A 171 -0.02 -5.11 15.71
N ALA A 172 -0.62 -5.68 14.66
CA ALA A 172 -2.07 -5.85 14.57
C ALA A 172 -2.58 -6.76 15.71
N LEU A 173 -1.93 -7.91 15.95
CA LEU A 173 -2.30 -8.82 17.04
C LEU A 173 -2.13 -8.17 18.42
N ALA A 174 -1.03 -7.45 18.67
CA ALA A 174 -0.78 -6.73 19.90
C ALA A 174 -1.85 -5.65 20.17
N SER A 175 -2.32 -4.95 19.13
CA SER A 175 -3.40 -3.97 19.26
C SER A 175 -4.72 -4.59 19.75
N THR A 176 -5.00 -5.84 19.36
CA THR A 176 -6.18 -6.57 19.83
C THR A 176 -6.06 -6.94 21.31
N ALA A 177 -4.87 -7.36 21.76
CA ALA A 177 -4.63 -7.74 23.15
C ALA A 177 -4.71 -6.52 24.09
N LEU A 178 -4.11 -5.39 23.69
CA LEU A 178 -4.13 -4.15 24.47
C LEU A 178 -5.52 -3.53 24.58
N GLY A 179 -6.40 -3.76 23.59
CA GLY A 179 -7.80 -3.32 23.64
C GLY A 179 -8.66 -4.11 24.62
N ALA A 180 -8.30 -5.36 24.93
CA ALA A 180 -9.04 -6.25 25.82
C ALA A 180 -8.73 -6.02 27.30
N THR A 181 -7.51 -5.57 27.62
CA THR A 181 -7.16 -5.16 28.98
C THR A 181 -7.76 -3.79 29.26
N GLY A 182 -8.99 -3.77 29.76
CA GLY A 182 -9.66 -2.54 30.18
C GLY A 182 -8.70 -1.72 31.04
N ARG A 183 -8.35 -0.51 30.59
CA ARG A 183 -7.50 0.41 31.34
C ARG A 183 -8.05 0.47 32.77
N PRO A 184 -7.33 -0.01 33.80
CA PRO A 184 -7.71 0.28 35.16
C PRO A 184 -7.80 1.79 35.24
N GLN A 185 -8.98 2.31 35.62
CA GLN A 185 -9.12 3.74 35.91
C GLN A 185 -8.18 4.02 37.09
N LEU A 186 -6.96 4.44 36.77
CA LEU A 186 -6.07 5.11 37.70
C LEU A 186 -6.67 6.50 37.95
N ARG A 187 -7.70 6.54 38.79
CA ARG A 187 -8.18 7.75 39.45
C ARG A 187 -7.21 8.05 40.59
N GLY A 188 -5.99 8.45 40.22
CA GLY A 188 -4.95 8.91 41.14
C GLY A 188 -4.89 10.44 41.17
N PRO A 189 -4.63 11.07 42.33
CA PRO A 189 -4.41 12.52 42.43
C PRO A 189 -3.19 12.93 41.59
N ARG A 190 -3.30 14.02 40.85
CA ARG A 190 -2.22 14.65 40.09
C ARG A 190 -1.11 15.11 41.06
N PRO A 191 0.13 14.59 40.98
CA PRO A 191 1.27 15.24 41.62
C PRO A 191 1.71 16.47 40.80
N PRO A 192 2.27 17.50 41.45
CA PRO A 192 2.73 18.72 40.80
C PRO A 192 3.94 18.45 39.88
N GLU A 193 3.91 19.15 38.76
CA GLU A 193 4.83 19.09 37.62
C GLU A 193 6.17 19.78 37.97
N PRO A 194 7.33 19.10 37.88
CA PRO A 194 8.63 19.73 38.02
C PRO A 194 9.18 20.18 36.66
N ASP A 195 9.52 21.46 36.57
CA ASP A 195 10.30 22.08 35.50
C ASP A 195 11.69 21.43 35.39
N VAL A 196 12.01 20.85 34.23
CA VAL A 196 13.36 20.37 33.91
C VAL A 196 13.79 20.89 32.53
N ALA A 197 14.75 21.81 32.57
CA ALA A 197 15.45 22.37 31.41
C ALA A 197 16.33 21.31 30.72
N GLN A 198 16.28 21.24 29.39
CA GLN A 198 17.18 20.41 28.58
C GLN A 198 18.44 21.19 28.15
N PRO A 199 19.67 20.69 28.44
CA PRO A 199 20.89 21.22 27.87
C PRO A 199 21.16 20.61 26.48
N GLY A 200 21.56 21.49 25.56
CA GLY A 200 21.81 21.16 24.16
C GLY A 200 23.02 20.26 23.95
N THR A 201 22.88 19.32 23.01
CA THR A 201 23.99 18.54 22.46
C THR A 201 24.03 18.72 20.94
N LYS A 202 25.02 19.49 20.48
CA LYS A 202 25.39 19.58 19.06
C LYS A 202 26.00 18.24 18.64
N ARG A 203 25.43 17.60 17.61
CA ARG A 203 26.06 16.49 16.89
C ARG A 203 26.67 17.04 15.60
N GLU A 204 27.99 17.10 15.55
CA GLU A 204 28.74 17.23 14.31
C GLU A 204 28.63 15.92 13.52
N PHE A 205 28.18 16.03 12.26
CA PHE A 205 28.06 14.93 11.33
C PHE A 205 29.22 15.00 10.34
N TYR A 206 30.04 13.95 10.32
CA TYR A 206 31.16 13.76 9.41
C TYR A 206 30.63 13.35 8.02
N THR A 207 30.94 14.14 6.98
CA THR A 207 30.62 13.83 5.58
C THR A 207 31.67 12.89 4.97
N ARG A 208 31.25 11.70 4.55
CA ARG A 208 32.02 10.80 3.68
C ARG A 208 31.60 11.03 2.21
N PRO A 209 32.53 11.19 1.26
CA PRO A 209 32.19 11.36 -0.14
C PRO A 209 32.04 10.00 -0.86
N GLY A 210 31.06 9.92 -1.77
CA GLY A 210 31.14 9.06 -2.95
C GLY A 210 30.40 7.73 -2.96
N THR A 211 29.08 7.73 -2.74
CA THR A 211 28.19 6.66 -3.24
C THR A 211 27.02 7.29 -3.98
N PRO A 212 26.69 6.89 -5.22
CA PRO A 212 25.52 7.42 -5.92
C PRO A 212 24.22 7.04 -5.18
N ASN A 213 23.62 8.05 -4.54
CA ASN A 213 22.20 8.29 -4.22
C ASN A 213 21.34 7.18 -3.58
N ILE A 214 21.84 6.44 -2.59
CA ILE A 214 20.99 5.71 -1.62
C ILE A 214 20.10 6.70 -0.83
N LEU A 215 20.59 7.92 -0.60
CA LEU A 215 19.84 9.01 0.02
C LEU A 215 18.59 9.41 -0.79
N PHE A 216 18.57 9.27 -2.11
CA PHE A 216 17.39 9.64 -2.90
C PHE A 216 16.27 8.61 -2.76
N ALA A 217 16.60 7.32 -2.67
CA ALA A 217 15.62 6.27 -2.40
C ALA A 217 15.10 6.35 -0.94
N GLN A 218 15.96 6.59 0.05
CA GLN A 218 15.54 6.82 1.43
C GLN A 218 14.74 8.12 1.60
N TRP A 219 15.07 9.17 0.86
CA TRP A 219 14.34 10.44 0.86
C TRP A 219 12.98 10.31 0.18
N LEU A 220 12.87 9.59 -0.94
CA LEU A 220 11.59 9.28 -1.58
C LEU A 220 10.71 8.37 -0.71
N LEU A 221 11.26 7.31 -0.11
CA LEU A 221 10.49 6.48 0.83
C LEU A 221 10.08 7.27 2.09
N GLY A 222 10.94 8.15 2.61
CA GLY A 222 10.65 9.02 3.74
C GLY A 222 9.59 10.09 3.44
N CYS A 223 9.66 10.73 2.27
CA CYS A 223 8.68 11.74 1.87
C CYS A 223 7.32 11.14 1.52
N TRP A 224 7.26 9.95 0.90
CA TRP A 224 5.99 9.29 0.60
C TRP A 224 5.30 8.76 1.87
N THR A 225 6.07 8.27 2.85
CA THR A 225 5.50 7.86 4.15
C THR A 225 4.96 9.07 4.92
N LEU A 226 5.68 10.19 4.93
CA LEU A 226 5.20 11.43 5.57
C LEU A 226 4.01 12.07 4.83
N ALA A 227 4.00 12.06 3.50
CA ALA A 227 2.88 12.58 2.71
C ALA A 227 1.61 11.75 2.87
N ALA A 228 1.73 10.41 2.93
CA ALA A 228 0.60 9.52 3.21
C ALA A 228 0.05 9.74 4.62
N ILE A 229 0.91 9.93 5.62
CA ILE A 229 0.49 10.27 7.00
C ILE A 229 -0.25 11.62 7.01
N ALA A 230 0.24 12.63 6.29
CA ALA A 230 -0.40 13.94 6.21
C ALA A 230 -1.77 13.88 5.51
N LEU A 231 -1.89 13.13 4.40
CA LEU A 231 -3.15 12.99 3.65
C LEU A 231 -4.24 12.23 4.43
N ILE A 232 -3.84 11.31 5.31
CA ILE A 232 -4.77 10.58 6.18
C ILE A 232 -5.19 11.44 7.38
N MET A 233 -4.32 12.31 7.89
CA MET A 233 -4.60 13.13 9.07
C MET A 233 -5.48 14.37 8.78
N VAL A 234 -5.45 14.92 7.57
CA VAL A 234 -6.20 16.16 7.22
C VAL A 234 -7.74 16.00 7.25
N PRO A 235 -8.36 14.92 6.74
CA PRO A 235 -9.82 14.79 6.82
C PRO A 235 -10.32 14.39 8.22
N LEU A 236 -9.47 13.81 9.08
CA LEU A 236 -9.88 13.33 10.40
C LEU A 236 -10.03 14.47 11.43
N SER A 237 -9.27 15.56 11.28
CA SER A 237 -9.40 16.75 12.14
C SER A 237 -10.63 17.59 11.78
N ALA A 238 -11.11 17.53 10.55
CA ALA A 238 -12.36 18.21 10.13
C ALA A 238 -13.63 17.55 10.71
N LEU A 239 -13.60 16.23 10.95
CA LEU A 239 -14.73 15.47 11.50
C LEU A 239 -14.83 15.52 13.04
N ALA A 240 -13.77 15.93 13.74
CA ALA A 240 -13.75 16.02 15.20
C ALA A 240 -14.20 17.40 15.75
N GLY A 241 -14.44 18.40 14.89
CA GLY A 241 -14.73 19.78 15.28
C GLY A 241 -16.20 20.17 15.48
N GLY A 242 -17.17 19.30 15.16
CA GLY A 242 -18.59 19.67 15.13
C GLY A 242 -19.41 19.12 16.30
N GLY A 243 -19.37 19.78 17.46
CA GLY A 243 -20.16 19.32 18.62
C GLY A 243 -20.34 20.34 19.73
N ALA A 244 -20.42 21.63 19.41
CA ALA A 244 -20.89 22.63 20.37
C ALA A 244 -22.40 22.45 20.57
N ALA A 245 -22.80 21.80 21.66
CA ALA A 245 -24.19 21.75 22.09
C ALA A 245 -24.64 23.15 22.54
N PRO A 246 -25.74 23.72 22.02
CA PRO A 246 -26.25 25.00 22.49
C PRO A 246 -26.79 24.83 23.92
N GLY A 247 -26.38 25.76 24.78
CA GLY A 247 -26.70 25.79 26.21
C GLY A 247 -28.20 25.74 26.49
N GLY A 248 -28.60 24.75 27.29
CA GLY A 248 -29.89 24.70 27.97
C GLY A 248 -29.81 25.31 29.37
N ALA A 249 -30.82 26.13 29.66
CA ALA A 249 -31.03 27.05 30.78
C ALA A 249 -30.79 26.54 32.22
N PRO A 250 -30.59 27.46 33.20
CA PRO A 250 -30.45 27.13 34.62
C PRO A 250 -31.78 26.65 35.27
N PRO A 251 -31.71 25.92 36.39
CA PRO A 251 -32.85 25.21 36.97
C PRO A 251 -33.77 26.15 37.78
N GLY A 252 -35.06 26.11 37.44
CA GLY A 252 -36.15 26.63 38.26
C GLY A 252 -36.47 25.67 39.41
N ALA A 253 -36.54 26.21 40.61
CA ALA A 253 -36.80 25.52 41.85
C ALA A 253 -38.25 24.96 41.94
N GLY A 254 -38.38 23.81 42.62
CA GLY A 254 -39.61 23.43 43.31
C GLY A 254 -40.42 22.30 42.67
N GLN A 255 -40.03 21.05 42.93
CA GLN A 255 -40.98 19.94 42.90
C GLN A 255 -40.70 18.95 44.06
N PRO A 256 -41.72 18.62 44.88
CA PRO A 256 -41.57 17.75 46.04
C PRO A 256 -41.42 16.26 45.67
N PRO A 257 -40.82 15.44 46.54
CA PRO A 257 -40.48 14.05 46.26
C PRO A 257 -41.71 13.13 46.32
N THR A 258 -42.22 12.71 45.18
CA THR A 258 -43.20 11.61 45.07
C THR A 258 -42.48 10.29 44.73
N SER A 259 -42.35 9.45 45.75
CA SER A 259 -42.38 7.97 45.73
C SER A 259 -41.92 7.23 44.46
N ALA A 260 -40.67 6.76 44.52
CA ALA A 260 -40.21 5.39 44.24
C ALA A 260 -41.03 4.51 43.27
N GLY A 261 -41.15 4.91 42.01
CA GLY A 261 -41.39 3.99 40.90
C GLY A 261 -40.04 3.54 40.34
N ALA A 262 -39.61 2.32 40.63
CA ALA A 262 -38.43 1.70 40.00
C ALA A 262 -38.68 1.63 38.49
N GLN A 263 -38.21 2.62 37.74
CA GLN A 263 -38.26 2.56 36.28
C GLN A 263 -37.44 1.34 35.85
N PRO A 264 -38.02 0.41 35.08
CA PRO A 264 -37.26 -0.72 34.55
C PRO A 264 -36.10 -0.16 33.74
N ALA A 265 -34.88 -0.45 34.19
CA ALA A 265 -33.67 -0.01 33.52
C ALA A 265 -33.72 -0.51 32.08
N VAL A 266 -33.99 0.40 31.14
CA VAL A 266 -34.04 0.06 29.73
C VAL A 266 -32.63 -0.42 29.36
N PRO A 267 -32.46 -1.66 28.88
CA PRO A 267 -31.15 -2.16 28.51
C PRO A 267 -30.61 -1.28 27.40
N GLN A 268 -29.57 -0.51 27.72
CA GLN A 268 -28.89 0.29 26.71
C GLN A 268 -28.31 -0.66 25.67
N ARG A 269 -28.76 -0.51 24.43
CA ARG A 269 -28.21 -1.29 23.31
C ARG A 269 -26.73 -0.91 23.18
N PRO A 270 -25.81 -1.88 23.13
CA PRO A 270 -24.40 -1.58 22.93
C PRO A 270 -24.25 -0.90 21.56
N ILE A 271 -23.97 0.40 21.56
CA ILE A 271 -23.63 1.13 20.35
C ILE A 271 -22.20 0.73 20.00
N TRP A 272 -22.04 -0.02 18.92
CA TRP A 272 -20.73 -0.41 18.43
C TRP A 272 -20.07 0.80 17.75
N LEU A 273 -18.93 1.23 18.28
CA LEU A 273 -18.11 2.29 17.72
C LEU A 273 -16.78 1.68 17.28
N PRO A 274 -16.45 1.67 15.97
CA PRO A 274 -15.17 1.16 15.49
C PRO A 274 -14.03 1.96 16.10
N ARG A 275 -13.14 1.29 16.82
CA ARG A 275 -11.92 1.91 17.33
C ARG A 275 -10.82 1.78 16.29
N ILE A 276 -10.68 2.80 15.46
CA ILE A 276 -9.53 2.94 14.59
C ILE A 276 -8.35 3.36 15.48
N THR A 277 -7.37 2.48 15.63
CA THR A 277 -6.14 2.81 16.36
C THR A 277 -5.04 3.16 15.37
N LEU A 278 -4.25 4.20 15.66
CA LEU A 278 -3.10 4.57 14.83
C LEU A 278 -2.14 3.38 14.67
N LEU A 279 -1.94 2.62 15.75
CA LEU A 279 -1.10 1.41 15.73
C LEU A 279 -1.63 0.37 14.72
N GLY A 280 -2.94 0.10 14.71
CA GLY A 280 -3.56 -0.82 13.76
C GLY A 280 -3.43 -0.36 12.31
N LEU A 281 -3.57 0.95 12.05
CA LEU A 281 -3.37 1.51 10.71
C LEU A 281 -1.92 1.37 10.23
N VAL A 282 -0.95 1.73 11.08
CA VAL A 282 0.48 1.60 10.76
C VAL A 282 0.86 0.13 10.55
N SER A 283 0.37 -0.76 11.41
CA SER A 283 0.66 -2.19 11.30
C SER A 283 0.03 -2.80 10.04
N GLY A 284 -1.19 -2.38 9.69
CA GLY A 284 -1.83 -2.81 8.44
C GLY A 284 -1.19 -2.26 7.18
N PHE A 285 -0.71 -1.01 7.22
CA PHE A 285 0.09 -0.44 6.14
C PHE A 285 1.38 -1.26 5.91
N LEU A 286 2.13 -1.54 6.99
CA LEU A 286 3.37 -2.34 6.90
C LEU A 286 3.09 -3.76 6.39
N ALA A 287 2.02 -4.40 6.87
CA ALA A 287 1.62 -5.72 6.43
C ALA A 287 1.24 -5.74 4.93
N GLY A 288 0.43 -4.78 4.49
CA GLY A 288 0.01 -4.65 3.09
C GLY A 288 1.18 -4.33 2.15
N ALA A 289 2.03 -3.37 2.53
CA ALA A 289 3.20 -2.99 1.74
C ALA A 289 4.21 -4.15 1.64
N GLY A 290 4.51 -4.81 2.76
CA GLY A 290 5.41 -5.99 2.77
C GLY A 290 4.86 -7.13 1.94
N LEU A 291 3.55 -7.43 2.04
CA LEU A 291 2.93 -8.48 1.24
C LEU A 291 3.00 -8.17 -0.26
N THR A 292 2.81 -6.92 -0.66
CA THR A 292 2.90 -6.49 -2.06
C THR A 292 4.29 -6.75 -2.63
N VAL A 293 5.34 -6.40 -1.89
CA VAL A 293 6.72 -6.63 -2.32
C VAL A 293 7.01 -8.13 -2.39
N LEU A 294 6.55 -8.94 -1.43
CA LEU A 294 6.70 -10.39 -1.50
C LEU A 294 6.00 -10.98 -2.73
N LEU A 295 4.75 -10.59 -3.00
CA LEU A 295 4.02 -11.04 -4.19
C LEU A 295 4.75 -10.70 -5.49
N GLN A 296 5.40 -9.53 -5.54
CA GLN A 296 6.22 -9.15 -6.68
C GLN A 296 7.48 -10.03 -6.81
N GLN A 297 8.18 -10.28 -5.70
CA GLN A 297 9.42 -11.05 -5.75
C GLN A 297 9.25 -12.55 -5.95
N TYR A 298 8.10 -13.10 -5.56
CA TYR A 298 7.70 -14.45 -5.93
C TYR A 298 7.17 -14.53 -7.37
N SER A 299 7.26 -13.42 -8.11
CA SER A 299 6.68 -13.29 -9.43
C SER A 299 5.27 -13.84 -9.42
N ILE A 300 4.39 -13.37 -8.51
CA ILE A 300 2.95 -13.71 -8.45
C ILE A 300 2.09 -12.63 -9.12
N MET A 301 2.56 -11.38 -9.09
CA MET A 301 1.84 -10.26 -9.68
C MET A 301 2.80 -9.15 -10.10
N TYR A 302 2.58 -8.56 -11.27
CA TYR A 302 3.32 -7.37 -11.67
C TYR A 302 2.84 -6.16 -10.85
N PRO A 303 3.74 -5.39 -10.21
CA PRO A 303 3.36 -4.31 -9.31
C PRO A 303 2.95 -3.07 -10.09
N THR A 304 1.70 -3.00 -10.56
CA THR A 304 1.16 -1.73 -11.06
C THR A 304 0.89 -0.78 -9.88
N LEU A 305 0.90 0.53 -10.13
CA LEU A 305 0.58 1.50 -9.08
C LEU A 305 -0.78 1.21 -8.42
N GLY A 306 -1.78 0.83 -9.23
CA GLY A 306 -3.10 0.45 -8.75
C GLY A 306 -3.08 -0.79 -7.85
N VAL A 307 -2.32 -1.82 -8.21
CA VAL A 307 -2.11 -3.02 -7.38
C VAL A 307 -1.47 -2.65 -6.04
N ILE A 308 -0.41 -1.84 -6.05
CA ILE A 308 0.29 -1.43 -4.83
C ILE A 308 -0.67 -0.69 -3.88
N ILE A 309 -1.38 0.31 -4.39
CA ILE A 309 -2.35 1.07 -3.61
C ILE A 309 -3.42 0.14 -3.03
N THR A 310 -3.93 -0.79 -3.84
CA THR A 310 -4.97 -1.74 -3.43
C THR A 310 -4.51 -2.62 -2.26
N TRP A 311 -3.34 -3.24 -2.38
CA TRP A 311 -2.84 -4.14 -1.33
C TRP A 311 -2.49 -3.40 -0.03
N VAL A 312 -2.01 -2.15 -0.14
CA VAL A 312 -1.82 -1.29 1.02
C VAL A 312 -3.15 -0.98 1.70
N ILE A 313 -4.19 -0.60 0.95
CA ILE A 313 -5.53 -0.34 1.51
C ILE A 313 -6.12 -1.60 2.14
N VAL A 314 -6.04 -2.74 1.45
CA VAL A 314 -6.49 -4.04 1.97
C VAL A 314 -5.77 -4.36 3.27
N GLY A 315 -4.44 -4.19 3.32
CA GLY A 315 -3.66 -4.34 4.54
C GLY A 315 -4.16 -3.45 5.67
N MET A 316 -4.33 -2.15 5.42
CA MET A 316 -4.82 -1.21 6.42
C MET A 316 -6.23 -1.54 6.93
N VAL A 317 -7.15 -1.95 6.04
CA VAL A 317 -8.53 -2.29 6.41
C VAL A 317 -8.57 -3.60 7.19
N VAL A 318 -7.94 -4.66 6.67
CA VAL A 318 -7.97 -5.99 7.28
C VAL A 318 -7.26 -5.97 8.64
N TYR A 319 -6.01 -5.50 8.68
CA TYR A 319 -5.22 -5.52 9.91
C TYR A 319 -5.55 -4.36 10.86
N GLY A 320 -5.94 -3.20 10.34
CA GLY A 320 -6.19 -2.01 11.16
C GLY A 320 -7.62 -1.84 11.64
N VAL A 321 -8.60 -2.44 10.95
CA VAL A 321 -10.03 -2.29 11.31
C VAL A 321 -10.66 -3.64 11.64
N VAL A 322 -10.52 -4.64 10.77
CA VAL A 322 -11.21 -5.92 10.93
C VAL A 322 -10.67 -6.72 12.11
N LEU A 323 -9.34 -6.91 12.20
CA LEU A 323 -8.75 -7.70 13.30
C LEU A 323 -9.02 -7.12 14.70
N PRO A 324 -8.83 -5.81 14.98
CA PRO A 324 -9.18 -5.24 16.27
C PRO A 324 -10.66 -5.40 16.62
N THR A 325 -11.53 -5.25 15.62
CA THR A 325 -12.98 -5.45 15.78
C THR A 325 -13.29 -6.88 16.22
N ILE A 326 -12.77 -7.88 15.50
CA ILE A 326 -12.97 -9.30 15.84
C ILE A 326 -12.46 -9.59 17.25
N GLY A 327 -11.28 -9.07 17.61
CA GLY A 327 -10.71 -9.23 18.95
C GLY A 327 -11.65 -8.74 20.06
N THR A 328 -12.29 -7.58 19.88
CA THR A 328 -13.27 -7.07 20.86
C THR A 328 -14.52 -7.94 20.97
N VAL A 329 -15.05 -8.42 19.84
CA VAL A 329 -16.23 -9.30 19.80
C VAL A 329 -15.95 -10.60 20.55
N ILE A 330 -14.83 -11.27 20.25
CA ILE A 330 -14.42 -12.50 20.93
C ILE A 330 -14.23 -12.25 22.44
N GLY A 331 -13.62 -11.12 22.82
CA GLY A 331 -13.49 -10.71 24.22
C GLY A 331 -14.84 -10.63 24.94
N THR A 332 -15.83 -9.98 24.33
CA THR A 332 -17.17 -9.86 24.93
C THR A 332 -17.92 -11.19 25.01
N LEU A 333 -17.78 -12.06 24.01
CA LEU A 333 -18.39 -13.39 24.00
C LEU A 333 -17.83 -14.29 25.12
N ARG A 334 -16.50 -14.23 25.36
CA ARG A 334 -15.86 -14.98 26.44
C ARG A 334 -16.31 -14.55 27.83
N VAL A 335 -16.55 -13.26 28.05
CA VAL A 335 -17.06 -12.77 29.34
C VAL A 335 -18.50 -13.23 29.56
N ARG A 336 -19.36 -13.15 28.55
CA ARG A 336 -20.75 -13.61 28.65
C ARG A 336 -20.86 -15.12 28.90
N GLY A 337 -20.04 -15.92 28.24
CA GLY A 337 -20.05 -17.39 28.41
C GLY A 337 -19.61 -17.87 29.80
N ARG A 338 -19.04 -17.01 30.66
CA ARG A 338 -18.70 -17.36 32.05
C ARG A 338 -19.80 -17.02 33.06
N VAL A 339 -20.81 -16.26 32.67
CA VAL A 339 -21.88 -15.78 33.56
C VAL A 339 -23.17 -16.59 33.39
N ALA A 340 -23.27 -17.37 32.31
CA ALA A 340 -24.30 -18.37 32.08
C ALA A 340 -23.86 -19.73 32.62
#